data_AF-A0AAN7XKQ3-F1
#
_entry.id   AF-A0AAN7XKQ3-F1
#
_cell.length_a   1.000
_cell.length_b   1.000
_cell.length_c   1.000
_cell.angle_alpha   90.00
_cell.angle_beta   90.00
_cell.angle_gamma   90.00
#
_symmetry.space_group_name_H-M   'P 1'
#
loop_
_entity.id
_entity.type
_entity.pdbx_description
1 polymer ?
#
loop_
_entity_poly.entity_id
_entity_poly.type
_entity_poly.pdbx_seq_one_letter_code
_entity_poly.pdbx_strand_id
1 'polypeptide(L)'
;MVSLKQPCAVRWLSLHRAVKAMKHNWPAVVMELTEEALRGNAKAQGLLGQIQSYSFIAMTHALSDLLPVMTKLNLVFQKDDVNLSSIRPVVQASVAAFTQFRDAPGPGDFPGRL
;
A
#
# COMPACT_ATOMS: atom_id res chain seq x y z
N MET A 1 -5.02 -28.96 -3.37
CA MET A 1 -3.95 -28.49 -4.28
C MET A 1 -4.02 -26.98 -4.35
N VAL A 2 -3.01 -26.27 -3.84
CA VAL A 2 -2.94 -24.81 -3.97
C VAL A 2 -2.22 -24.51 -5.30
N SER A 3 -2.97 -24.06 -6.30
CA SER A 3 -2.37 -23.62 -7.58
C SER A 3 -1.62 -22.31 -7.35
N LEU A 4 -0.32 -22.28 -7.68
CA LEU A 4 0.50 -21.08 -7.60
C LEU A 4 0.07 -20.11 -8.71
N LYS A 5 -0.68 -19.07 -8.33
CA LYS A 5 -1.00 -17.96 -9.25
C LYS A 5 0.29 -17.27 -9.68
N GLN A 6 0.38 -16.91 -10.96
CA GLN A 6 1.57 -16.26 -11.52
C GLN A 6 2.03 -15.07 -10.66
N PRO A 7 3.34 -14.83 -10.50
CA PRO A 7 3.88 -13.77 -9.64
C PRO A 7 3.27 -12.37 -9.90
N CYS A 8 2.95 -12.08 -11.17
CA CYS A 8 2.31 -10.84 -11.60
C CYS A 8 0.90 -10.63 -11.03
N ALA A 9 0.14 -11.73 -10.86
CA ALA A 9 -1.20 -11.73 -10.27
C ALA A 9 -1.15 -11.47 -8.74
N VAL A 10 -0.02 -11.77 -8.09
CA VAL A 10 0.14 -11.73 -6.63
C VAL A 10 0.88 -10.48 -6.16
N ARG A 11 1.65 -9.79 -7.03
CA ARG A 11 2.48 -8.64 -6.65
C ARG A 11 1.68 -7.51 -5.99
N TRP A 12 0.55 -7.13 -6.60
CA TRP A 12 -0.32 -6.07 -6.06
C TRP A 12 -1.02 -6.49 -4.77
N LEU A 13 -1.39 -7.76 -4.64
CA LEU A 13 -2.05 -8.30 -3.46
C LEU A 13 -1.09 -8.38 -2.26
N SER A 14 0.14 -8.82 -2.50
CA SER A 14 1.20 -8.86 -1.49
C SER A 14 1.58 -7.45 -1.04
N LEU A 15 1.76 -6.54 -2.00
CA LEU A 15 2.06 -5.13 -1.72
C LEU A 15 0.96 -4.45 -0.91
N HIS A 16 -0.32 -4.69 -1.25
CA HIS A 16 -1.45 -4.17 -0.47
C HIS A 16 -1.38 -4.62 0.99
N ARG A 17 -1.15 -5.93 1.24
CA ARG A 17 -1.03 -6.45 2.61
C ARG A 17 0.15 -5.82 3.35
N ALA A 18 1.31 -5.70 2.69
CA ALA A 18 2.50 -5.09 3.27
C ALA A 18 2.27 -3.61 3.64
N VAL A 19 1.71 -2.81 2.73
CA VAL A 19 1.41 -1.39 2.97
C VAL A 19 0.39 -1.23 4.10
N LYS A 20 -0.66 -2.05 4.12
CA LYS A 20 -1.66 -2.04 5.21
C LYS A 20 -1.03 -2.38 6.56
N ALA A 21 -0.19 -3.41 6.60
CA ALA A 21 0.51 -3.82 7.82
C ALA A 21 1.50 -2.74 8.29
N MET A 22 2.27 -2.14 7.36
CA MET A 22 3.20 -1.07 7.67
C MET A 22 2.47 0.17 8.23
N LYS A 23 1.39 0.61 7.58
CA LYS A 23 0.59 1.76 8.05
C LYS A 23 -0.02 1.50 9.43
N HIS A 24 -0.53 0.30 9.67
CA HIS A 24 -1.16 -0.06 10.95
C HIS A 24 -0.14 -0.20 12.10
N ASN A 25 0.99 -0.86 11.83
CA ASN A 25 2.01 -1.16 12.83
C ASN A 25 3.12 -0.10 12.87
N TRP A 26 2.92 1.03 12.18
CA TRP A 26 3.92 2.08 12.03
C TRP A 26 4.57 2.52 13.36
N PRO A 27 3.80 2.81 14.43
CA PRO A 27 4.38 3.23 15.70
C PRO A 27 5.23 2.14 16.35
N ALA A 28 4.78 0.88 16.27
CA ALA A 28 5.51 -0.26 16.82
C ALA A 28 6.82 -0.51 16.07
N VAL A 29 6.82 -0.41 14.73
CA VAL A 29 8.04 -0.56 13.92
C VAL A 29 9.05 0.54 14.23
N VAL A 30 8.60 1.79 14.39
CA VAL A 30 9.46 2.91 14.77
C VAL A 30 10.07 2.70 16.17
N MET A 31 9.27 2.26 17.14
CA MET A 31 9.72 1.97 18.50
C MET A 31 10.82 0.90 18.51
N GLU A 32 10.56 -0.26 17.90
CA GLU A 32 11.51 -1.38 17.84
C GLU A 32 12.82 -0.99 17.12
N LEU A 33 12.73 -0.27 16.00
CA LEU A 33 13.92 0.20 15.28
C LEU A 33 14.70 1.24 16.08
N THR A 34 14.02 2.05 16.89
CA THR A 34 14.68 3.01 17.79
C THR A 34 15.44 2.29 18.89
N GLU A 35 14.83 1.28 19.53
CA GLU A 35 15.52 0.47 20.55
C GLU A 35 16.75 -0.24 19.98
N GLU A 36 16.62 -0.86 18.82
CA GLU A 36 17.74 -1.54 18.15
C GLU A 36 18.83 -0.56 17.72
N ALA A 37 18.48 0.65 17.27
CA ALA A 37 19.45 1.68 16.96
C ALA A 37 20.22 2.15 18.21
N LEU A 38 19.54 2.30 19.35
CA LEU A 38 20.17 2.63 20.64
C LEU A 38 21.12 1.53 21.13
N ARG A 39 20.87 0.26 20.76
CA ARG A 39 21.76 -0.88 21.01
C ARG A 39 22.97 -0.93 20.06
N GLY A 40 23.12 0.04 19.16
CA GLY A 40 24.24 0.14 18.22
C GLY A 40 24.02 -0.59 16.89
N ASN A 41 22.79 -1.00 16.56
CA ASN A 41 22.49 -1.63 15.28
C ASN A 41 22.41 -0.60 14.14
N ALA A 42 23.49 -0.46 13.38
CA ALA A 42 23.58 0.49 12.26
C ALA A 42 22.51 0.27 11.17
N LYS A 43 22.03 -0.97 10.99
CA LYS A 43 20.93 -1.24 10.03
C LYS A 43 19.62 -0.68 10.53
N ALA A 44 19.33 -0.84 11.83
CA ALA A 44 18.12 -0.29 12.44
C ALA A 44 18.10 1.24 12.35
N GLN A 45 19.25 1.88 12.59
CA GLN A 45 19.41 3.33 12.42
C GLN A 45 19.16 3.79 10.98
N GLY A 46 19.73 3.08 9.99
CA GLY A 46 19.52 3.39 8.57
C GLY A 46 18.06 3.21 8.14
N LEU A 47 17.41 2.13 8.58
CA LEU A 47 15.99 1.89 8.32
C LEU A 47 15.12 2.97 8.96
N LEU A 48 15.38 3.32 10.23
CA LEU A 48 14.65 4.37 10.95
C LEU A 48 14.64 5.69 10.15
N GLY A 49 15.80 6.11 9.63
CA GLY A 49 15.91 7.31 8.80
C GLY A 49 15.13 7.24 7.48
N GLN A 50 15.06 6.07 6.85
CA GLN A 50 14.29 5.89 5.62
C GLN A 50 12.80 5.93 5.88
N ILE A 51 12.35 5.20 6.89
CA ILE A 51 10.94 5.01 7.13
C ILE A 51 10.32 6.33 7.66
N GLN A 52 11.03 7.09 8.51
CA GLN A 52 10.53 8.36 9.05
C GLN A 52 10.56 9.51 8.03
N SER A 53 11.14 9.29 6.84
CA SER A 53 11.15 10.31 5.80
C SER A 53 9.72 10.67 5.37
N TYR A 54 9.49 11.96 5.11
CA TYR A 54 8.22 12.44 4.58
C TYR A 54 7.77 11.64 3.34
N SER A 55 8.70 11.39 2.42
CA SER A 55 8.44 10.63 1.19
C SER A 55 7.93 9.22 1.46
N PHE A 56 8.48 8.52 2.44
CA PHE A 56 8.05 7.17 2.79
C PHE A 56 6.63 7.17 3.38
N ILE A 57 6.35 8.09 4.31
CA ILE A 57 5.03 8.22 4.94
C ILE A 57 3.98 8.61 3.89
N ALA A 58 4.25 9.65 3.10
CA ALA A 58 3.35 10.10 2.03
C ALA A 58 3.09 8.99 1.01
N MET A 59 4.13 8.26 0.59
CA MET A 59 3.98 7.14 -0.34
C MET A 59 3.19 5.97 0.26
N THR A 60 3.41 5.64 1.54
CA THR A 60 2.66 4.59 2.24
C THR A 60 1.17 4.94 2.33
N HIS A 61 0.84 6.20 2.60
CA HIS A 61 -0.54 6.69 2.58
C HIS A 61 -1.14 6.65 1.17
N ALA A 62 -0.44 7.18 0.16
CA ALA A 62 -0.92 7.15 -1.22
C ALA A 62 -1.16 5.72 -1.74
N LEU A 63 -0.24 4.79 -1.42
CA LEU A 63 -0.39 3.37 -1.74
C LEU A 63 -1.53 2.72 -0.96
N SER A 64 -1.80 3.14 0.28
CA SER A 64 -2.93 2.66 1.07
C SER A 64 -4.27 2.94 0.40
N ASP A 65 -4.38 4.01 -0.38
CA ASP A 65 -5.60 4.39 -1.08
C ASP A 65 -5.68 3.78 -2.49
N LEU A 66 -4.53 3.68 -3.18
CA LEU A 66 -4.44 3.15 -4.54
C LEU A 66 -4.55 1.61 -4.61
N LEU A 67 -3.89 0.90 -3.68
CA LEU A 67 -3.79 -0.56 -3.72
C LEU A 67 -5.13 -1.30 -3.53
N PRO A 68 -6.09 -0.82 -2.72
CA PRO A 68 -7.44 -1.41 -2.67
C PRO A 68 -8.15 -1.42 -4.03
N VAL A 69 -8.06 -0.33 -4.79
CA VAL A 69 -8.67 -0.22 -6.13
C VAL A 69 -8.00 -1.20 -7.10
N MET A 70 -6.68 -1.22 -7.13
CA MET A 70 -5.90 -2.18 -7.94
C MET A 70 -6.16 -3.62 -7.53
N THR A 71 -6.32 -3.89 -6.24
CA THR A 71 -6.63 -5.23 -5.72
C THR A 71 -7.99 -5.70 -6.19
N LYS A 72 -9.02 -4.86 -6.07
CA LYS A 72 -10.38 -5.17 -6.55
C LYS A 72 -10.37 -5.49 -8.05
N LEU A 73 -9.70 -4.64 -8.84
CA LEU A 73 -9.56 -4.84 -10.28
C LEU A 73 -8.86 -6.18 -10.58
N ASN A 74 -7.71 -6.43 -9.97
CA ASN A 74 -6.97 -7.69 -10.14
C ASN A 74 -7.81 -8.92 -9.76
N LEU A 75 -8.57 -8.86 -8.65
CA LEU A 75 -9.41 -9.97 -8.23
C LEU A 75 -10.56 -10.25 -9.21
N VAL A 76 -11.15 -9.21 -9.84
CA VAL A 76 -12.17 -9.38 -10.87
C VAL A 76 -11.61 -10.11 -12.09
N PHE A 77 -10.42 -9.71 -12.55
CA PHE A 77 -9.76 -10.33 -13.71
C PHE A 77 -9.20 -11.73 -13.43
N GLN A 78 -9.03 -12.11 -12.16
CA GLN A 78 -8.51 -13.41 -11.75
C GLN A 78 -9.59 -14.43 -11.37
N LYS A 79 -10.87 -14.12 -11.61
CA LYS A 79 -11.95 -15.11 -11.45
C LYS A 79 -11.88 -16.12 -12.59
N ASP A 80 -12.20 -17.38 -12.30
CA ASP A 80 -12.22 -18.43 -13.32
C ASP A 80 -13.32 -18.18 -14.37
N ASP A 81 -14.42 -17.55 -13.95
CA ASP A 81 -15.52 -17.15 -14.83
C ASP A 81 -15.73 -15.63 -14.76
N VAL A 82 -15.07 -14.90 -15.67
CA VAL A 82 -15.13 -13.44 -15.74
C VAL A 82 -16.32 -13.02 -16.59
N ASN A 83 -17.32 -12.39 -15.98
CA ASN A 83 -18.39 -11.76 -16.74
C ASN A 83 -17.85 -10.57 -17.54
N LEU A 84 -17.68 -10.74 -18.86
CA LEU A 84 -17.14 -9.73 -19.77
C LEU A 84 -17.92 -8.41 -19.74
N SER A 85 -19.24 -8.46 -19.51
CA SER A 85 -20.07 -7.25 -19.38
C SER A 85 -19.68 -6.38 -18.17
N SER A 86 -19.07 -7.00 -17.14
CA SER A 86 -18.64 -6.32 -15.92
C SER A 86 -17.23 -5.73 -15.98
N ILE A 87 -16.44 -6.07 -17.00
CA ILE A 87 -15.05 -5.60 -17.13
C ILE A 87 -15.01 -4.10 -17.34
N ARG A 88 -15.73 -3.60 -18.34
CA ARG A 88 -15.77 -2.16 -18.68
C ARG A 88 -16.17 -1.28 -17.48
N PRO A 89 -17.27 -1.56 -16.76
CA PRO A 89 -17.63 -0.74 -15.60
C PRO A 89 -16.60 -0.83 -14.47
N VAL A 90 -15.95 -1.98 -14.23
CA VAL A 90 -14.90 -2.11 -13.21
C VAL A 90 -13.66 -1.29 -13.56
N VAL A 91 -13.25 -1.29 -14.83
CA VAL A 91 -12.13 -0.46 -15.31
C VAL A 91 -12.47 1.03 -15.19
N GLN A 92 -13.65 1.44 -15.65
CA GLN A 92 -14.10 2.84 -15.57
C GLN A 92 -14.19 3.33 -14.12
N ALA A 93 -14.73 2.52 -13.21
CA ALA A 93 -14.77 2.84 -11.79
C ALA A 93 -13.36 2.98 -11.18
N SER A 94 -12.42 2.15 -11.62
CA SER A 94 -11.02 2.22 -11.15
C SER A 94 -10.33 3.49 -11.65
N VAL A 95 -10.54 3.86 -12.92
CA VAL A 95 -10.05 5.12 -13.49
C VAL A 95 -10.64 6.31 -12.74
N ALA A 96 -11.95 6.32 -12.50
CA ALA A 96 -12.61 7.40 -11.77
C ALA A 96 -12.06 7.55 -10.33
N ALA A 97 -11.79 6.44 -9.63
CA ALA A 97 -11.18 6.48 -8.31
C ALA A 97 -9.77 7.08 -8.34
N PHE A 98 -8.93 6.72 -9.33
CA PHE A 98 -7.60 7.31 -9.47
C PHE A 98 -7.63 8.79 -9.85
N THR A 99 -8.58 9.19 -10.70
CA THR A 99 -8.84 10.59 -11.01
C THR A 99 -9.22 11.36 -9.74
N GLN A 100 -10.08 10.79 -8.89
CA GLN A 100 -10.43 11.39 -7.61
C GLN A 100 -9.22 11.52 -6.68
N PHE A 101 -8.34 10.53 -6.58
CA PHE A 101 -7.12 10.63 -5.75
C PHE A 101 -6.14 11.70 -6.25
N ARG A 102 -6.12 11.97 -7.56
CA ARG A 102 -5.32 13.05 -8.13
C ARG A 102 -5.92 14.42 -7.82
N ASP A 103 -7.24 14.54 -7.94
CA ASP A 103 -7.93 15.83 -7.93
C ASP A 103 -8.37 16.26 -6.52
N ALA A 104 -8.50 15.32 -5.57
CA ALA A 104 -8.79 15.61 -4.17
C ALA A 104 -7.50 15.65 -3.34
N PRO A 105 -7.15 16.78 -2.70
CA PRO A 105 -6.12 16.76 -1.66
C PRO A 105 -6.60 15.83 -0.53
N GLY A 106 -5.74 14.91 -0.11
CA GLY A 106 -6.06 13.99 0.99
C GLY A 106 -6.51 14.73 2.25
N PRO A 107 -7.29 14.11 3.15
CA PRO A 107 -7.65 14.73 4.42
C PRO A 107 -6.37 15.19 5.10
N GLY A 108 -6.27 16.48 5.41
CA GLY A 108 -5.04 17.17 5.87
C GLY A 108 -4.53 16.75 7.24
N ASP A 109 -4.84 15.53 7.66
CA ASP A 109 -4.44 14.92 8.92
C ASP A 109 -3.06 14.26 8.73
N PHE A 110 -2.06 15.10 8.42
CA PHE A 110 -0.67 14.76 8.66
C PHE A 110 -0.33 15.21 10.09
N PRO A 111 -0.28 14.30 11.09
CA PRO A 111 0.30 14.59 12.39
C PRO A 111 1.83 14.64 12.23
N GLY A 112 2.31 15.70 11.58
CA GLY A 112 3.69 15.81 11.15
C GLY A 112 4.07 17.19 10.66
N ARG A 113 3.43 18.25 11.19
CA ARG A 113 4.13 19.53 11.29
C ARG A 113 5.27 19.31 12.29
N LEU A 114 6.45 19.04 11.74
CA LEU A 114 7.72 19.29 12.41
C LEU A 114 7.78 20.76 12.86
#